data_AF-A0A3D1I985-F1
#
_entry.id   AF-A0A3D1I985-F1
#
_cell.length_a   1.000
_cell.length_b   1.000
_cell.length_c   1.000
_cell.angle_alpha   90.00
_cell.angle_beta   90.00
_cell.angle_gamma   90.00
#
_symmetry.space_group_name_H-M   'P 1'
#
loop_
_entity.id
_entity.type
_entity.pdbx_description
1 polymer ?
#
loop_
_entity_poly.entity_id
_entity_poly.type
_entity_poly.pdbx_seq_one_letter_code
_entity_poly.pdbx_strand_id
1 'polypeptide(L)'
;MLNEAKTAGRDIRWIFPHEPSAAAANVLQFVADTDDPAGLVAACREAAVRGFREQYERQNLPLPDLATRQFDAYLQFFAAWEPLASDADYPAANRAVGARLAARKALRAFPAAPSHQGEKANGRIHYPPKSPLLPSLDCVLPLEGIEVAESAQDRYLVDPYEFLDGISLLKRRTKSDTPFPSTLTVCAYGAVSQLGDEDAMARFKALVAEAQRSDWDEDPGELLFGKSADEEDAGEQANDQRKRTTHPAPQDKKDEIEAIRRRLRDAGIGLRAYYAVLHADGDGMGRRLSQLQTPDEHREFSRTLAECFADRVPEIVGRHHGATVYAGGDDVLALLPAETAIDCAVELNRLFREAVPGCTLSVGLAIVHAHHSLQHAIGLSRELEARAKSREGKNALAIGAYPRNGGETVVCLGFDEQDESPLSLSHFREHLAKWKEGIPRSLPYDLRDEASRLPRHPLPWVVPGAYQRIVQRKRLQGAAKLPPGWVKDRDSLQRYAEHLAVAHFLTRGGSR
;
A
#
# COMPACT_ATOMS: atom_id res chain seq x y z
N MET A 1 21.59 -3.73 15.74
CA MET A 1 21.65 -5.19 15.48
C MET A 1 22.94 -5.63 14.77
N LEU A 2 23.24 -5.10 13.58
CA LEU A 2 24.16 -5.74 12.63
C LEU A 2 25.66 -5.50 12.91
N ASN A 3 26.02 -4.40 13.57
CA ASN A 3 27.40 -4.14 13.98
C ASN A 3 27.80 -4.90 15.25
N GLU A 4 26.85 -5.18 16.16
CA GLU A 4 27.12 -5.90 17.42
C GLU A 4 27.50 -7.38 17.21
N ALA A 5 26.96 -8.00 16.15
CA ALA A 5 27.31 -9.36 15.79
C ALA A 5 28.74 -9.47 15.23
N LYS A 6 29.25 -8.43 14.54
CA LYS A 6 30.66 -8.30 14.13
C LYS A 6 31.59 -8.03 15.32
N THR A 7 31.18 -7.20 16.28
CA THR A 7 31.98 -6.92 17.49
C THR A 7 32.07 -8.11 18.46
N ALA A 8 31.20 -9.12 18.33
CA ALA A 8 31.26 -10.34 19.14
C ALA A 8 32.25 -11.41 18.64
N GLY A 9 33.05 -11.13 17.60
CA GLY A 9 34.07 -12.06 17.10
C GLY A 9 33.54 -13.30 16.36
N ARG A 10 32.31 -13.23 15.83
CA ARG A 10 31.63 -14.33 15.13
C ARG A 10 31.66 -14.09 13.63
N ASP A 11 32.08 -15.10 12.85
CA ASP A 11 32.01 -15.01 11.38
C ASP A 11 30.56 -15.29 10.93
N ILE A 12 29.98 -14.34 10.20
CA ILE A 12 28.58 -14.38 9.74
C ILE A 12 28.55 -14.18 8.24
N ARG A 13 28.10 -15.23 7.54
CA ARG A 13 27.84 -15.21 6.10
C ARG A 13 26.36 -14.92 5.86
N TRP A 14 26.06 -13.69 5.45
CA TRP A 14 24.70 -13.24 5.15
C TRP A 14 24.15 -13.90 3.89
N ILE A 15 22.87 -14.29 3.92
CA ILE A 15 22.16 -14.86 2.78
C ILE A 15 21.03 -13.91 2.36
N PHE A 16 20.12 -13.59 3.28
CA PHE A 16 19.00 -12.68 3.02
C PHE A 16 18.77 -11.73 4.21
N PRO A 17 18.72 -10.40 4.00
CA PRO A 17 19.20 -9.73 2.80
C PRO A 17 20.69 -10.05 2.54
N HIS A 18 21.14 -9.90 1.29
CA HIS A 18 22.53 -10.22 0.88
C HIS A 18 23.59 -9.40 1.63
N GLU A 19 23.17 -8.25 2.16
CA GLU A 19 23.93 -7.42 3.08
C GLU A 19 23.04 -6.79 4.18
N PRO A 20 23.62 -6.50 5.36
CA PRO A 20 22.96 -5.82 6.48
C PRO A 20 22.26 -4.48 6.19
N SER A 21 22.78 -3.70 5.24
CA SER A 21 22.34 -2.33 4.93
C SER A 21 21.19 -2.26 3.94
N ALA A 22 20.91 -3.34 3.21
CA ALA A 22 19.85 -3.38 2.22
C ALA A 22 18.47 -3.35 2.90
N ALA A 23 17.49 -2.76 2.21
CA ALA A 23 16.12 -2.40 2.64
C ALA A 23 15.46 -3.29 3.70
N ALA A 24 14.55 -2.70 4.49
CA ALA A 24 13.86 -3.27 5.65
C ALA A 24 13.24 -4.67 5.41
N ALA A 25 14.03 -5.72 5.55
CA ALA A 25 13.57 -7.10 5.48
C ALA A 25 13.02 -7.55 6.85
N ASN A 26 11.84 -8.17 6.85
CA ASN A 26 11.25 -8.78 8.04
C ASN A 26 11.71 -10.23 8.28
N VAL A 27 12.56 -10.75 7.41
CA VAL A 27 13.21 -12.07 7.51
C VAL A 27 14.71 -11.87 7.35
N LEU A 28 15.47 -12.50 8.25
CA LEU A 28 16.92 -12.56 8.20
C LEU A 28 17.36 -14.02 8.08
N GLN A 29 18.25 -14.31 7.13
CA GLN A 29 18.87 -15.60 6.94
C GLN A 29 20.38 -15.42 6.76
N PHE A 30 21.14 -16.19 7.54
CA PHE A 30 22.60 -16.16 7.54
C PHE A 30 23.14 -17.50 8.06
N VAL A 31 24.40 -17.78 7.75
CA VAL A 31 25.19 -18.86 8.37
C VAL A 31 26.12 -18.20 9.38
N ALA A 32 26.22 -18.79 10.57
CA ALA A 32 27.11 -18.31 11.63
C ALA A 32 27.87 -19.49 12.22
N ASP A 33 29.17 -19.28 12.47
CA ASP A 33 29.98 -20.21 13.25
C ASP A 33 29.75 -19.93 14.75
N THR A 34 28.87 -20.72 15.38
CA THR A 34 28.50 -20.55 16.78
C THR A 34 27.96 -21.84 17.41
N ASP A 35 28.44 -22.16 18.61
CA ASP A 35 27.88 -23.22 19.46
C ASP A 35 26.68 -22.73 20.30
N ASP A 36 26.43 -21.42 20.31
CA ASP A 36 25.32 -20.79 21.03
C ASP A 36 24.43 -19.95 20.08
N PRO A 37 23.61 -20.61 19.23
CA PRO A 37 22.66 -19.92 18.37
C PRO A 37 21.56 -19.21 19.17
N ALA A 38 21.21 -19.72 20.36
CA ALA A 38 20.18 -19.14 21.21
C ALA A 38 20.60 -17.77 21.77
N GLY A 39 21.82 -17.64 22.29
CA GLY A 39 22.37 -16.37 22.75
C GLY A 39 22.58 -15.36 21.61
N LEU A 40 22.97 -15.81 20.42
CA LEU A 40 23.01 -14.94 19.23
C LEU A 40 21.65 -14.33 18.92
N VAL A 41 20.61 -15.16 18.87
CA VAL A 41 19.21 -14.75 18.63
C VAL A 41 18.71 -13.80 19.72
N ALA A 42 19.06 -14.04 20.99
CA ALA A 42 18.72 -13.17 22.11
C ALA A 42 19.36 -11.78 21.98
N ALA A 43 20.66 -11.72 21.67
CA ALA A 43 21.38 -10.47 21.45
C ALA A 43 20.80 -9.69 20.25
N CYS A 44 20.45 -10.38 19.17
CA CYS A 44 19.72 -9.77 18.05
C CYS A 44 18.43 -9.12 18.56
N ARG A 45 17.56 -9.86 19.26
CA ARG A 45 16.29 -9.34 19.78
C ARG A 45 16.49 -8.09 20.66
N GLU A 46 17.43 -8.12 21.60
CA GLU A 46 17.76 -6.99 22.47
C GLU A 46 18.18 -5.76 21.66
N ALA A 47 19.00 -5.97 20.61
CA ALA A 47 19.43 -4.89 19.74
C ALA A 47 18.31 -4.30 18.87
N ALA A 48 17.29 -5.07 18.46
CA ALA A 48 16.11 -4.51 17.78
C ALA A 48 15.25 -3.67 18.72
N VAL A 49 14.95 -4.20 19.92
CA VAL A 49 14.12 -3.49 20.91
C VAL A 49 14.78 -2.18 21.34
N ARG A 50 16.09 -2.21 21.57
CA ARG A 50 16.89 -1.01 21.86
C ARG A 50 16.81 0.03 20.74
N GLY A 51 16.76 -0.41 19.47
CA GLY A 51 16.60 0.49 18.32
C GLY A 51 15.34 1.37 18.39
N PHE A 52 14.21 0.86 18.92
CA PHE A 52 13.02 1.69 19.13
C PHE A 52 13.23 2.79 20.16
N ARG A 53 13.92 2.48 21.27
CA ARG A 53 14.23 3.45 22.31
C ARG A 53 15.16 4.54 21.78
N GLU A 54 16.24 4.13 21.12
CA GLU A 54 17.18 5.06 20.48
C GLU A 54 16.49 5.95 19.44
N GLN A 55 15.54 5.42 18.66
CA GLN A 55 14.79 6.20 17.69
C GLN A 55 13.83 7.18 18.35
N TYR A 56 13.20 6.82 19.47
CA TYR A 56 12.36 7.74 20.24
C TYR A 56 13.19 8.85 20.89
N GLU A 57 14.33 8.50 21.50
CA GLU A 57 15.22 9.45 22.18
C GLU A 57 15.70 10.56 21.24
N ARG A 58 15.90 10.27 19.95
CA ARG A 58 16.24 11.27 18.92
C ARG A 58 15.17 12.36 18.73
N GLN A 59 13.92 12.11 19.13
CA GLN A 59 12.85 13.11 19.04
C GLN A 59 12.96 14.16 20.15
N ASN A 60 13.82 13.96 21.16
CA ASN A 60 14.00 14.85 22.31
C ASN A 60 12.68 15.11 23.07
N LEU A 61 11.82 14.10 23.15
CA LEU A 61 10.56 14.12 23.88
C LEU A 61 10.64 13.18 25.09
N PRO A 62 9.95 13.50 26.20
CA PRO A 62 9.82 12.58 27.33
C PRO A 62 9.20 11.25 26.87
N LEU A 63 9.73 10.13 27.34
CA LEU A 63 9.21 8.79 27.04
C LEU A 63 8.33 8.31 28.20
N PRO A 64 7.01 8.13 28.01
CA PRO A 64 6.15 7.58 29.06
C PRO A 64 6.55 6.14 29.42
N ASP A 65 6.49 5.76 30.71
CA ASP A 65 6.86 4.42 31.19
C ASP A 65 6.08 3.29 30.47
N LEU A 66 4.80 3.51 30.19
CA LEU A 66 4.00 2.55 29.44
C LEU A 66 4.47 2.41 28.01
N ALA A 67 4.94 3.48 27.36
CA ALA A 67 5.48 3.42 26.01
C ALA A 67 6.74 2.53 25.96
N THR A 68 7.63 2.65 26.95
CA THR A 68 8.80 1.76 27.09
C THR A 68 8.40 0.29 27.17
N ARG A 69 7.41 -0.03 28.02
CA ARG A 69 6.89 -1.40 28.12
C ARG A 69 6.28 -1.87 26.80
N GLN A 70 5.51 -1.01 26.14
CA GLN A 70 4.91 -1.31 24.83
C GLN A 70 5.98 -1.60 23.77
N PHE A 71 7.09 -0.86 23.75
CA PHE A 71 8.23 -1.12 22.85
C PHE A 71 8.83 -2.51 23.08
N ASP A 72 9.07 -2.88 24.34
CA ASP A 72 9.66 -4.18 24.70
C ASP A 72 8.80 -5.38 24.29
N ALA A 73 7.48 -5.18 24.21
CA ALA A 73 6.50 -6.21 23.88
C ALA A 73 6.04 -6.19 22.41
N TYR A 74 6.32 -5.13 21.65
CA TYR A 74 5.75 -4.93 20.31
C TYR A 74 6.29 -5.91 19.26
N LEU A 75 7.61 -6.13 19.24
CA LEU A 75 8.23 -7.03 18.26
C LEU A 75 7.98 -8.49 18.60
N GLN A 76 7.23 -9.17 17.73
CA GLN A 76 7.14 -10.62 17.73
C GLN A 76 8.38 -11.21 17.04
N PHE A 77 9.28 -11.78 17.84
CA PHE A 77 10.53 -12.34 17.33
C PHE A 77 10.45 -13.86 17.23
N PHE A 78 10.67 -14.39 16.02
CA PHE A 78 10.70 -15.83 15.76
C PHE A 78 12.04 -16.19 15.13
N ALA A 79 12.67 -17.24 15.65
CA ALA A 79 13.92 -17.76 15.11
C ALA A 79 13.91 -19.28 15.11
N ALA A 80 14.65 -19.85 14.18
CA ALA A 80 15.01 -21.25 14.10
C ALA A 80 16.41 -21.34 13.51
N TRP A 81 17.12 -22.42 13.80
CA TRP A 81 18.45 -22.70 13.28
C TRP A 81 18.55 -24.19 12.94
N GLU A 82 19.47 -24.52 12.06
CA GLU A 82 19.80 -25.89 11.70
C GLU A 82 21.31 -26.04 11.50
N PRO A 83 21.95 -27.12 11.97
CA PRO A 83 23.35 -27.39 11.67
C PRO A 83 23.61 -27.48 10.17
N LEU A 84 24.68 -26.85 9.71
CA LEU A 84 25.15 -26.92 8.33
C LEU A 84 26.59 -27.43 8.34
N ALA A 85 26.78 -28.72 8.08
CA ALA A 85 28.11 -29.35 8.10
C ALA A 85 28.96 -28.94 6.88
N SER A 86 28.31 -28.77 5.73
CA SER A 86 28.94 -28.30 4.50
C SER A 86 27.94 -27.55 3.62
N ASP A 87 28.43 -26.74 2.68
CA ASP A 87 27.58 -26.05 1.70
C ASP A 87 26.77 -27.04 0.83
N ALA A 88 27.23 -28.29 0.65
CA ALA A 88 26.49 -29.31 -0.10
C ALA A 88 25.20 -29.76 0.61
N ASP A 89 25.13 -29.61 1.94
CA ASP A 89 23.96 -29.96 2.75
C ASP A 89 22.92 -28.83 2.78
N TYR A 90 23.25 -27.67 2.19
CA TYR A 90 22.43 -26.47 2.24
C TYR A 90 20.97 -26.67 1.82
N PRO A 91 20.64 -27.40 0.72
CA PRO A 91 19.24 -27.58 0.34
C PRO A 91 18.42 -28.31 1.41
N ALA A 92 19.02 -29.30 2.06
CA ALA A 92 18.36 -30.04 3.14
C ALA A 92 18.22 -29.17 4.39
N ALA A 93 19.29 -28.51 4.81
CA ALA A 93 19.30 -27.61 5.96
C ALA A 93 18.31 -26.45 5.80
N ASN A 94 18.26 -25.83 4.61
CA ASN A 94 17.36 -24.72 4.30
C ASN A 94 15.88 -25.12 4.37
N ARG A 95 15.52 -26.30 3.84
CA ARG A 95 14.16 -26.85 4.00
C ARG A 95 13.83 -27.11 5.46
N ALA A 96 14.77 -27.68 6.21
CA ALA A 96 14.57 -28.07 7.59
C ALA A 96 14.43 -26.85 8.53
N VAL A 97 15.26 -25.82 8.36
CA VAL A 97 15.15 -24.56 9.14
C VAL A 97 13.86 -23.81 8.80
N GLY A 98 13.44 -23.79 7.52
CA GLY A 98 12.17 -23.21 7.10
C GLY A 98 10.97 -23.89 7.74
N ALA A 99 10.95 -25.23 7.77
CA ALA A 99 9.91 -26.00 8.45
C ALA A 99 9.87 -25.75 9.97
N ARG A 100 11.04 -25.69 10.62
CA ARG A 100 11.14 -25.36 12.06
C ARG A 100 10.66 -23.95 12.36
N LEU A 101 11.01 -22.97 11.53
CA LEU A 101 10.55 -21.60 11.69
C LEU A 101 9.03 -21.50 11.53
N ALA A 102 8.46 -22.20 10.55
CA ALA A 102 7.01 -22.27 10.36
C ALA A 102 6.31 -22.88 11.58
N ALA A 103 6.83 -23.99 12.12
CA ALA A 103 6.30 -24.59 13.35
C ALA A 103 6.41 -23.62 14.55
N ARG A 104 7.54 -22.92 14.69
CA ARG A 104 7.75 -21.93 15.76
C ARG A 104 6.76 -20.76 15.69
N LYS A 105 6.44 -20.29 14.48
CA LYS A 105 5.41 -19.25 14.23
C LYS A 105 4.01 -19.78 14.57
N ALA A 106 3.71 -21.04 14.26
CA ALA A 106 2.40 -21.65 14.52
C ALA A 106 2.06 -21.75 16.02
N LEU A 107 3.06 -21.80 16.91
CA LEU A 107 2.84 -21.81 18.36
C LEU A 107 2.18 -20.53 18.89
N ARG A 108 2.21 -19.42 18.13
CA ARG A 108 1.63 -18.13 18.53
C ARG A 108 2.02 -17.71 19.97
N ALA A 109 3.25 -18.02 20.37
CA ALA A 109 3.74 -17.72 21.70
C ALA A 109 4.17 -16.24 21.77
N PHE A 110 3.24 -15.37 22.17
CA PHE A 110 3.49 -13.94 22.41
C PHE A 110 2.93 -13.52 23.77
N PRO A 111 3.58 -12.57 24.46
CA PRO A 111 3.09 -12.02 25.71
C PRO A 111 1.83 -11.17 25.47
N ALA A 112 1.03 -10.98 26.51
CA ALA A 112 -0.06 -10.00 26.49
C ALA A 112 0.51 -8.58 26.30
N ALA A 113 -0.21 -7.74 25.57
CA ALA A 113 0.16 -6.34 25.40
C ALA A 113 0.21 -5.63 26.75
N PRO A 114 1.27 -4.85 27.04
CA PRO A 114 1.34 -4.02 28.24
C PRO A 114 0.18 -3.03 28.27
N SER A 115 -0.54 -3.02 29.39
CA SER A 115 -1.62 -2.08 29.66
C SER A 115 -1.30 -1.22 30.88
N HIS A 116 -2.13 -0.21 31.12
CA HIS A 116 -2.18 0.45 32.42
C HIS A 116 -2.54 -0.58 33.50
N GLN A 117 -1.88 -0.45 34.66
CA GLN A 117 -2.34 -1.13 35.85
C GLN A 117 -3.54 -0.32 36.35
N GLY A 118 -4.74 -0.86 36.19
CA GLY A 118 -5.97 -0.12 36.45
C GLY A 118 -5.96 0.58 37.81
N GLU A 119 -6.08 1.90 37.81
CA GLU A 119 -6.22 2.67 39.04
C GLU A 119 -7.60 2.36 39.65
N LYS A 120 -7.60 1.87 40.89
CA LYS A 120 -8.84 1.66 41.64
C LYS A 120 -9.27 2.99 42.22
N ALA A 121 -10.18 3.69 41.53
CA ALA A 121 -10.91 4.83 42.09
C ALA A 121 -12.37 4.41 42.31
N ASN A 122 -12.89 4.61 43.52
CA ASN A 122 -14.30 4.37 43.87
C ASN A 122 -14.84 2.96 43.51
N GLY A 123 -13.99 1.93 43.58
CA GLY A 123 -14.39 0.55 43.27
C GLY A 123 -14.56 0.24 41.78
N ARG A 124 -14.24 1.18 40.89
CA ARG A 124 -14.20 0.98 39.44
C ARG A 124 -12.76 1.06 38.94
N ILE A 125 -12.43 0.18 38.00
CA ILE A 125 -11.16 0.25 37.29
C ILE A 125 -11.38 1.15 36.08
N HIS A 126 -10.73 2.31 36.07
CA HIS A 126 -10.72 3.18 34.89
C HIS A 126 -9.58 2.74 33.98
N TYR A 127 -9.93 2.27 32.78
CA TYR A 127 -8.96 2.04 31.72
C TYR A 127 -8.92 3.28 30.85
N PRO A 128 -7.72 3.81 30.54
CA PRO A 128 -7.61 4.89 29.58
C PRO A 128 -8.05 4.40 28.17
N PRO A 129 -8.42 5.33 27.28
CA PRO A 129 -8.77 5.02 25.91
C PRO A 129 -7.67 4.22 25.19
N LYS A 130 -8.09 3.36 24.27
CA LYS A 130 -7.21 2.68 23.32
C LYS A 130 -6.73 3.65 22.25
N SER A 131 -5.57 3.37 21.67
CA SER A 131 -5.15 4.13 20.49
C SER A 131 -5.98 3.77 19.26
N PRO A 132 -6.51 4.73 18.49
CA PRO A 132 -7.26 4.43 17.26
C PRO A 132 -6.33 3.94 16.14
N LEU A 133 -5.04 4.27 16.19
CA LEU A 133 -4.04 3.83 15.20
C LEU A 133 -3.54 2.40 15.48
N LEU A 134 -3.47 2.01 16.76
CA LEU A 134 -3.19 0.62 17.18
C LEU A 134 -4.12 0.22 18.34
N PRO A 135 -5.36 -0.24 18.03
CA PRO A 135 -6.38 -0.53 19.06
C PRO A 135 -6.01 -1.63 20.06
N SER A 136 -4.99 -2.43 19.77
CA SER A 136 -4.43 -3.42 20.70
C SER A 136 -3.66 -2.80 21.87
N LEU A 137 -3.30 -1.52 21.81
CA LEU A 137 -2.48 -0.81 22.79
C LEU A 137 -3.27 0.32 23.46
N ASP A 138 -2.96 0.56 24.74
CA ASP A 138 -3.51 1.68 25.50
C ASP A 138 -2.81 2.99 25.13
N CYS A 139 -3.54 4.11 25.24
CA CYS A 139 -2.97 5.45 25.18
C CYS A 139 -1.87 5.63 26.25
N VAL A 140 -0.77 6.25 25.85
CA VAL A 140 0.37 6.56 26.74
C VAL A 140 0.42 8.03 27.16
N LEU A 141 -0.41 8.87 26.57
CA LEU A 141 -0.47 10.30 26.83
C LEU A 141 -1.25 10.60 28.13
N PRO A 142 -0.84 11.63 28.89
CA PRO A 142 -1.61 12.07 30.05
C PRO A 142 -2.95 12.66 29.63
N LEU A 143 -3.98 12.42 30.43
CA LEU A 143 -5.35 12.83 30.14
C LEU A 143 -5.88 13.78 31.21
N GLU A 144 -6.66 14.77 30.79
CA GLU A 144 -7.45 15.67 31.63
C GLU A 144 -8.94 15.44 31.32
N GLY A 145 -9.62 14.70 32.19
CA GLY A 145 -10.99 14.23 31.91
C GLY A 145 -11.02 13.20 30.79
N ILE A 146 -11.62 13.55 29.65
CA ILE A 146 -11.72 12.69 28.46
C ILE A 146 -10.78 13.13 27.32
N GLU A 147 -10.02 14.20 27.54
CA GLU A 147 -9.13 14.79 26.54
C GLU A 147 -7.66 14.51 26.91
N VAL A 148 -6.79 14.52 25.92
CA VAL A 148 -5.34 14.62 26.13
C VAL A 148 -5.06 15.94 26.86
N ALA A 149 -4.23 15.92 27.90
CA ALA A 149 -3.89 17.13 28.65
C ALA A 149 -3.31 18.21 27.72
N GLU A 150 -3.65 19.49 27.91
CA GLU A 150 -3.21 20.60 27.01
C GLU A 150 -1.67 20.65 26.90
N SER A 151 -0.97 20.43 28.01
CA SER A 151 0.49 20.36 28.05
C SER A 151 1.09 19.23 27.19
N ALA A 152 0.35 18.15 26.96
CA ALA A 152 0.73 17.06 26.06
C ALA A 152 0.29 17.32 24.61
N GLN A 153 -0.84 18.00 24.39
CA GLN A 153 -1.27 18.43 23.05
C GLN A 153 -0.18 19.26 22.37
N ASP A 154 0.30 20.31 23.04
CA ASP A 154 1.35 21.19 22.51
C ASP A 154 2.69 20.45 22.34
N ARG A 155 3.04 19.58 23.30
CA ARG A 155 4.32 18.87 23.30
C ARG A 155 4.43 17.81 22.21
N TYR A 156 3.38 17.04 22.00
CA TYR A 156 3.36 15.92 21.06
C TYR A 156 2.66 16.27 19.73
N LEU A 157 2.16 17.50 19.60
CA LEU A 157 1.44 18.00 18.43
C LEU A 157 0.22 17.13 18.09
N VAL A 158 -0.58 16.83 19.09
CA VAL A 158 -1.77 15.96 19.01
C VAL A 158 -3.05 16.72 19.36
N ASP A 159 -4.16 16.32 18.77
CA ASP A 159 -5.47 16.89 19.08
C ASP A 159 -6.02 16.39 20.43
N PRO A 160 -6.99 17.11 21.06
CA PRO A 160 -7.58 16.73 22.35
C PRO A 160 -8.12 15.29 22.40
N TYR A 161 -8.54 14.73 21.27
CA TYR A 161 -9.10 13.38 21.17
C TYR A 161 -8.22 12.40 20.38
N GLU A 162 -6.95 12.78 20.11
CA GLU A 162 -5.97 11.92 19.43
C GLU A 162 -5.20 11.08 20.46
N PHE A 163 -5.78 9.94 20.86
CA PHE A 163 -5.19 9.04 21.85
C PHE A 163 -4.08 8.18 21.22
N LEU A 164 -2.80 8.41 21.53
CA LEU A 164 -1.70 7.65 20.93
C LEU A 164 -1.09 6.65 21.90
N ASP A 165 -0.83 5.43 21.42
CA ASP A 165 0.06 4.47 22.07
C ASP A 165 1.53 4.83 21.80
N GLY A 166 2.46 4.17 22.48
CA GLY A 166 3.90 4.43 22.35
C GLY A 166 4.42 4.23 20.92
N ILE A 167 3.94 3.22 20.18
CA ILE A 167 4.40 2.95 18.81
C ILE A 167 3.85 3.99 17.84
N SER A 168 2.59 4.39 18.00
CA SER A 168 2.02 5.47 17.21
C SER A 168 2.71 6.80 17.51
N LEU A 169 3.07 7.06 18.78
CA LEU A 169 3.84 8.22 19.18
C LEU A 169 5.26 8.20 18.60
N LEU A 170 5.94 7.04 18.63
CA LEU A 170 7.25 6.86 17.97
C LEU A 170 7.19 7.19 16.47
N LYS A 171 6.07 6.86 15.80
CA LYS A 171 5.84 7.20 14.38
C LYS A 171 5.45 8.67 14.18
N ARG A 172 5.07 9.40 15.25
CA ARG A 172 4.54 10.76 15.22
C ARG A 172 5.66 11.81 15.39
N ARG A 173 6.17 12.34 14.26
CA ARG A 173 7.24 13.37 14.12
C ARG A 173 8.58 13.00 14.80
N THR A 174 9.75 13.38 14.28
CA THR A 174 10.20 14.71 13.83
C THR A 174 10.96 14.64 12.50
N LYS A 175 10.55 15.44 11.50
CA LYS A 175 11.26 15.78 10.25
C LYS A 175 12.08 14.63 9.64
N SER A 176 11.41 13.77 8.86
CA SER A 176 12.12 12.93 7.90
C SER A 176 12.79 13.83 6.87
N ASP A 177 14.09 13.67 6.63
CA ASP A 177 14.79 14.33 5.52
C ASP A 177 14.16 13.98 4.16
N THR A 178 13.47 12.83 4.12
CA THR A 178 12.71 12.35 2.97
C THR A 178 11.24 12.74 3.14
N PRO A 179 10.74 13.73 2.37
CA PRO A 179 9.36 14.16 2.44
C PRO A 179 8.44 13.07 1.85
N PHE A 180 7.29 12.78 2.50
CA PHE A 180 6.31 11.80 2.01
C PHE A 180 4.94 12.48 1.85
N PRO A 181 4.30 12.45 0.66
CA PRO A 181 3.08 13.21 0.38
C PRO A 181 1.86 12.69 1.16
N SER A 182 0.95 13.61 1.50
CA SER A 182 -0.40 13.26 1.98
C SER A 182 -1.19 12.54 0.87
N THR A 183 -2.27 11.83 1.22
CA THR A 183 -3.15 11.18 0.22
C THR A 183 -3.78 12.20 -0.75
N LEU A 184 -4.16 13.38 -0.25
CA LEU A 184 -4.65 14.47 -1.09
C LEU A 184 -3.56 15.06 -1.99
N THR A 185 -2.32 15.17 -1.51
CA THR A 185 -1.19 15.57 -2.35
C THR A 185 -0.93 14.56 -3.47
N VAL A 186 -1.04 13.25 -3.20
CA VAL A 186 -0.95 12.22 -4.25
C VAL A 186 -2.07 12.39 -5.29
N CYS A 187 -3.30 12.70 -4.87
CA CYS A 187 -4.40 13.02 -5.80
C CYS A 187 -4.09 14.28 -6.62
N ALA A 188 -3.53 15.31 -5.99
CA ALA A 188 -3.16 16.56 -6.65
C ALA A 188 -2.08 16.34 -7.72
N TYR A 189 -1.12 15.44 -7.49
CA TYR A 189 -0.16 15.05 -8.52
C TYR A 189 -0.84 14.48 -9.77
N GLY A 190 -1.89 13.67 -9.62
CA GLY A 190 -2.66 13.15 -10.77
C GLY A 190 -3.41 14.22 -11.56
N ALA A 191 -3.93 15.24 -10.87
CA ALA A 191 -4.56 16.38 -11.54
C ALA A 191 -3.51 17.24 -12.28
N VAL A 192 -2.41 17.59 -11.61
CA VAL A 192 -1.36 18.44 -12.20
C VAL A 192 -0.65 17.73 -13.35
N SER A 193 -0.46 16.40 -13.32
CA SER A 193 0.17 15.65 -14.42
C SER A 193 -0.65 15.71 -15.70
N GLN A 194 -1.99 15.83 -15.60
CA GLN A 194 -2.87 15.94 -16.78
C GLN A 194 -2.72 17.26 -17.55
N LEU A 195 -2.07 18.28 -16.96
CA LEU A 195 -1.73 19.51 -17.70
C LEU A 195 -0.70 19.27 -18.80
N GLY A 196 0.09 18.19 -18.71
CA GLY A 196 1.23 17.96 -19.60
C GLY A 196 2.33 19.01 -19.49
N ASP A 197 2.36 19.78 -18.38
CA ASP A 197 3.38 20.80 -18.10
C ASP A 197 4.32 20.31 -16.99
N GLU A 198 5.52 19.88 -17.38
CA GLU A 198 6.57 19.42 -16.48
C GLU A 198 7.00 20.50 -15.48
N ASP A 199 7.01 21.77 -15.88
CA ASP A 199 7.38 22.88 -14.99
C ASP A 199 6.31 23.10 -13.92
N ALA A 200 5.02 22.96 -14.27
CA ALA A 200 3.93 23.04 -13.29
C ALA A 200 4.04 21.93 -12.25
N MET A 201 4.34 20.71 -12.69
CA MET A 201 4.55 19.56 -11.82
C MET A 201 5.77 19.77 -10.91
N ALA A 202 6.90 20.22 -11.47
CA ALA A 202 8.12 20.46 -10.72
C ALA A 202 7.91 21.54 -9.64
N ARG A 203 7.24 22.65 -9.99
CA ARG A 203 6.86 23.71 -9.04
C ARG A 203 5.96 23.18 -7.92
N PHE A 204 4.93 22.40 -8.27
CA PHE A 204 4.02 21.85 -7.26
C PHE A 204 4.73 20.86 -6.32
N LYS A 205 5.59 19.98 -6.85
CA LYS A 205 6.42 19.09 -6.02
C LYS A 205 7.39 19.89 -5.12
N ALA A 206 7.95 20.98 -5.62
CA ALA A 206 8.80 21.87 -4.83
C ALA A 206 8.02 22.52 -3.67
N LEU A 207 6.80 22.99 -3.92
CA LEU A 207 5.90 23.51 -2.88
C LEU A 207 5.61 22.46 -1.81
N VAL A 208 5.28 21.22 -2.18
CA VAL A 208 5.06 20.11 -1.23
C VAL A 208 6.33 19.84 -0.40
N ALA A 209 7.49 19.81 -1.06
CA ALA A 209 8.74 19.51 -0.38
C ALA A 209 9.18 20.66 0.55
N GLU A 210 8.95 21.91 0.18
CA GLU A 210 9.10 23.08 1.05
C GLU A 210 8.14 22.98 2.23
N ALA A 211 6.90 22.54 1.96
CA ALA A 211 5.86 22.44 2.97
C ALA A 211 6.25 21.52 4.12
N GLN A 212 6.76 20.35 3.75
CA GLN A 212 7.09 19.27 4.67
C GLN A 212 8.35 19.53 5.49
N ARG A 213 9.17 20.50 5.06
CA ARG A 213 10.37 20.96 5.79
C ARG A 213 10.11 22.21 6.64
N SER A 214 9.02 22.93 6.34
CA SER A 214 8.61 24.14 7.04
C SER A 214 7.79 23.83 8.29
N ASP A 215 7.54 24.86 9.09
CA ASP A 215 6.75 24.75 10.33
C ASP A 215 5.26 25.12 10.11
N TRP A 216 4.84 25.33 8.85
CA TRP A 216 3.45 25.61 8.52
C TRP A 216 2.56 24.34 8.57
N ASP A 217 1.26 24.49 8.81
CA ASP A 217 0.32 23.38 9.02
C ASP A 217 -0.46 22.98 7.76
N GLU A 218 -0.44 23.82 6.72
CA GLU A 218 -1.26 23.64 5.52
C GLU A 218 -0.53 22.80 4.45
N ASP A 219 -1.15 21.69 4.05
CA ASP A 219 -0.66 20.82 2.98
C ASP A 219 -1.00 21.42 1.59
N PRO A 220 -0.04 21.53 0.64
CA PRO A 220 -0.33 22.08 -0.68
C PRO A 220 -1.38 21.28 -1.47
N GLY A 221 -1.48 19.97 -1.26
CA GLY A 221 -2.57 19.14 -1.78
C GLY A 221 -3.92 19.60 -1.23
N GLU A 222 -4.06 19.67 0.10
CA GLU A 222 -5.27 20.22 0.75
C GLU A 222 -5.62 21.62 0.24
N LEU A 223 -4.64 22.52 0.09
CA LEU A 223 -4.86 23.87 -0.45
C LEU A 223 -5.31 23.87 -1.92
N LEU A 224 -4.80 22.97 -2.76
CA LEU A 224 -5.19 22.83 -4.17
C LEU A 224 -6.62 22.31 -4.32
N PHE A 225 -7.05 21.38 -3.45
CA PHE A 225 -8.45 20.95 -3.40
C PHE A 225 -9.35 21.98 -2.72
N GLY A 226 -8.84 22.75 -1.76
CA GLY A 226 -9.59 23.78 -1.04
C GLY A 226 -10.74 23.18 -0.24
N LYS A 227 -11.78 23.98 0.02
CA LYS A 227 -13.02 23.48 0.65
C LYS A 227 -13.79 22.50 -0.25
N SER A 228 -13.43 22.42 -1.53
CA SER A 228 -14.11 21.62 -2.55
C SER A 228 -13.92 20.11 -2.39
N ALA A 229 -12.88 19.64 -1.67
CA ALA A 229 -12.69 18.21 -1.39
C ALA A 229 -13.88 17.58 -0.66
N ASP A 230 -14.60 18.37 0.14
CA ASP A 230 -15.78 17.94 0.87
C ASP A 230 -17.08 18.42 0.22
N GLU A 231 -17.08 19.54 -0.51
CA GLU A 231 -18.30 20.15 -1.05
C GLU A 231 -18.75 19.64 -2.44
N GLU A 232 -17.84 19.17 -3.31
CA GLU A 232 -18.21 18.82 -4.70
C GLU A 232 -18.97 17.48 -4.87
N ASP A 233 -19.01 16.62 -3.83
CA ASP A 233 -19.71 15.33 -3.89
C ASP A 233 -20.53 14.96 -2.62
N ALA A 234 -20.53 15.78 -1.57
CA ALA A 234 -21.26 15.51 -0.33
C ALA A 234 -22.29 16.60 -0.03
N GLY A 235 -23.57 16.25 -0.17
CA GLY A 235 -24.68 16.96 0.44
C GLY A 235 -24.77 16.74 1.96
N GLU A 236 -23.65 16.57 2.67
CA GLU A 236 -23.65 16.29 4.11
C GLU A 236 -22.52 17.05 4.80
N GLN A 237 -22.94 17.80 5.82
CA GLN A 237 -22.12 18.60 6.73
C GLN A 237 -20.94 17.77 7.24
N ALA A 238 -19.75 18.00 6.68
CA ALA A 238 -18.52 17.59 7.31
C ALA A 238 -18.46 18.29 8.68
N ASN A 239 -18.39 17.48 9.73
CA ASN A 239 -18.24 17.95 11.09
C ASN A 239 -16.96 18.82 11.15
N ASP A 240 -17.15 20.13 11.31
CA ASP A 240 -16.11 21.18 11.35
C ASP A 240 -15.24 21.00 12.61
N GLN A 241 -14.51 19.90 12.71
CA GLN A 241 -13.37 19.78 13.61
C GLN A 241 -12.22 20.52 12.94
N ARG A 242 -12.24 21.85 13.10
CA ARG A 242 -11.17 22.73 12.62
C ARG A 242 -9.84 22.19 13.15
N LYS A 243 -8.99 21.66 12.26
CA LYS A 243 -7.55 21.63 12.51
C LYS A 243 -7.19 23.05 12.96
N ARG A 244 -6.65 23.19 14.17
CA ARG A 244 -6.22 24.49 14.69
C ARG A 244 -4.98 24.89 13.90
N THR A 245 -5.15 25.61 12.79
CA THR A 245 -4.04 26.16 12.01
C THR A 245 -3.35 27.24 12.84
N THR A 246 -2.20 26.90 13.42
CA THR A 246 -1.38 27.81 14.22
C THR A 246 -0.34 28.51 13.35
N HIS A 247 0.12 27.84 12.29
CA HIS A 247 1.13 28.33 11.35
C HIS A 247 0.61 28.20 9.91
N PRO A 248 -0.12 29.21 9.39
CA PRO A 248 -0.59 29.17 8.01
C PRO A 248 0.56 29.34 7.01
N ALA A 249 0.31 28.91 5.78
CA ALA A 249 1.22 29.08 4.67
C ALA A 249 1.40 30.56 4.25
N PRO A 250 2.62 31.04 3.91
CA PRO A 250 2.82 32.34 3.28
C PRO A 250 1.95 32.57 2.05
N GLN A 251 1.54 33.82 1.87
CA GLN A 251 0.59 34.22 0.86
C GLN A 251 1.11 33.96 -0.56
N ASP A 252 2.40 34.16 -0.82
CA ASP A 252 3.03 33.91 -2.12
C ASP A 252 2.90 32.43 -2.55
N LYS A 253 2.99 31.50 -1.60
CA LYS A 253 2.80 30.06 -1.84
C LYS A 253 1.34 29.72 -2.11
N LYS A 254 0.41 30.37 -1.41
CA LYS A 254 -1.04 30.25 -1.68
C LYS A 254 -1.40 30.78 -3.06
N ASP A 255 -0.80 31.90 -3.47
CA ASP A 255 -1.02 32.49 -4.79
C ASP A 255 -0.49 31.57 -5.91
N GLU A 256 0.63 30.89 -5.69
CA GLU A 256 1.17 29.88 -6.63
C GLU A 256 0.24 28.67 -6.77
N ILE A 257 -0.31 28.16 -5.67
CA ILE A 257 -1.29 27.06 -5.69
C ILE A 257 -2.57 27.48 -6.42
N GLU A 258 -3.09 28.70 -6.19
CA GLU A 258 -4.26 29.19 -6.90
C GLU A 258 -3.99 29.42 -8.39
N ALA A 259 -2.75 29.78 -8.76
CA ALA A 259 -2.36 29.84 -10.17
C ALA A 259 -2.40 28.45 -10.83
N ILE A 260 -1.94 27.39 -10.15
CA ILE A 260 -2.06 26.00 -10.63
C ILE A 260 -3.54 25.61 -10.72
N ARG A 261 -4.35 25.91 -9.70
CA ARG A 261 -5.79 25.61 -9.71
C ARG A 261 -6.50 26.29 -10.89
N ARG A 262 -6.19 27.56 -11.16
CA ARG A 262 -6.75 28.28 -12.32
C ARG A 262 -6.40 27.59 -13.63
N ARG A 263 -5.15 27.16 -13.80
CA ARG A 263 -4.72 26.43 -15.01
C ARG A 263 -5.44 25.10 -15.19
N LEU A 264 -5.68 24.36 -14.10
CA LEU A 264 -6.47 23.12 -14.15
C LEU A 264 -7.91 23.40 -14.60
N ARG A 265 -8.55 24.44 -14.05
CA ARG A 265 -9.88 24.87 -14.48
C ARG A 265 -9.92 25.29 -15.95
N ASP A 266 -8.96 26.10 -16.39
CA ASP A 266 -8.86 26.57 -17.77
C ASP A 266 -8.66 25.41 -18.77
N ALA A 267 -7.97 24.35 -18.35
CA ALA A 267 -7.79 23.12 -19.12
C ALA A 267 -8.97 22.13 -19.03
N GLY A 268 -10.00 22.42 -18.23
CA GLY A 268 -11.14 21.53 -18.00
C GLY A 268 -10.78 20.26 -17.22
N ILE A 269 -9.71 20.30 -16.43
CA ILE A 269 -9.24 19.18 -15.60
C ILE A 269 -9.91 19.29 -14.22
N GLY A 270 -10.78 18.33 -13.90
CA GLY A 270 -11.44 18.25 -12.60
C GLY A 270 -10.52 17.67 -11.52
N LEU A 271 -10.67 18.16 -10.30
CA LEU A 271 -9.94 17.67 -9.13
C LEU A 271 -10.64 16.44 -8.55
N ARG A 272 -10.06 15.25 -8.76
CA ARG A 272 -10.60 14.00 -8.21
C ARG A 272 -9.80 13.60 -6.98
N ALA A 273 -10.46 13.54 -5.83
CA ALA A 273 -9.85 13.11 -4.57
C ALA A 273 -9.75 11.57 -4.48
N TYR A 274 -9.22 10.91 -5.53
CA TYR A 274 -8.99 9.46 -5.55
C TYR A 274 -7.52 9.17 -5.83
N TYR A 275 -6.93 8.31 -5.01
CA TYR A 275 -5.57 7.80 -5.20
C TYR A 275 -5.61 6.28 -5.22
N ALA A 276 -4.51 5.67 -5.64
CA ALA A 276 -4.34 4.24 -5.66
C ALA A 276 -3.31 3.79 -4.60
N VAL A 277 -3.62 2.72 -3.89
CA VAL A 277 -2.66 1.93 -3.13
C VAL A 277 -2.26 0.73 -3.98
N LEU A 278 -0.98 0.65 -4.33
CA LEU A 278 -0.39 -0.46 -5.07
C LEU A 278 0.30 -1.41 -4.09
N HIS A 279 -0.05 -2.69 -4.18
CA HIS A 279 0.68 -3.78 -3.56
C HIS A 279 1.15 -4.74 -4.66
N ALA A 280 2.42 -5.13 -4.66
CA ALA A 280 2.93 -6.12 -5.59
C ALA A 280 3.81 -7.14 -4.87
N ASP A 281 3.83 -8.37 -5.38
CA ASP A 281 4.63 -9.48 -4.84
C ASP A 281 5.02 -10.45 -5.98
N GLY A 282 6.21 -11.04 -5.86
CA GLY A 282 6.82 -11.91 -6.85
C GLY A 282 6.16 -13.28 -6.97
N ASP A 283 5.78 -13.63 -8.20
CA ASP A 283 5.26 -14.95 -8.52
C ASP A 283 6.38 -15.98 -8.67
N GLY A 284 6.26 -17.08 -7.92
CA GLY A 284 7.15 -18.23 -8.10
C GLY A 284 8.44 -18.16 -7.28
N MET A 285 8.57 -17.17 -6.41
CA MET A 285 9.76 -16.99 -5.56
C MET A 285 10.12 -18.23 -4.75
N GLY A 286 9.16 -18.88 -4.09
CA GLY A 286 9.43 -20.12 -3.35
C GLY A 286 9.98 -21.25 -4.22
N ARG A 287 9.52 -21.38 -5.47
CA ARG A 287 10.05 -22.35 -6.43
C ARG A 287 11.48 -21.97 -6.82
N ARG A 288 11.73 -20.70 -7.12
CA ARG A 288 13.06 -20.20 -7.49
C ARG A 288 14.07 -20.41 -6.36
N LEU A 289 13.71 -20.06 -5.13
CA LEU A 289 14.52 -20.24 -3.93
C LEU A 289 14.84 -21.72 -3.67
N SER A 290 13.91 -22.64 -3.95
CA SER A 290 14.13 -24.08 -3.75
C SER A 290 15.17 -24.70 -4.68
N GLN A 291 15.53 -24.02 -5.78
CA GLN A 291 16.51 -24.48 -6.76
C GLN A 291 17.94 -24.07 -6.41
N LEU A 292 18.13 -23.16 -5.44
CA LEU A 292 19.44 -22.65 -5.03
C LEU A 292 20.14 -23.70 -4.17
N GLN A 293 21.34 -24.12 -4.60
CA GLN A 293 22.05 -25.26 -4.03
C GLN A 293 23.01 -24.88 -2.91
N THR A 294 23.46 -23.63 -2.85
CA THR A 294 24.46 -23.17 -1.88
C THR A 294 24.05 -21.85 -1.22
N PRO A 295 24.63 -21.50 -0.05
CA PRO A 295 24.41 -20.19 0.57
C PRO A 295 24.79 -19.02 -0.34
N ASP A 296 25.87 -19.14 -1.12
CA ASP A 296 26.31 -18.06 -2.03
C ASP A 296 25.38 -17.88 -3.22
N GLU A 297 24.85 -18.97 -3.80
CA GLU A 297 23.83 -18.86 -4.86
C GLU A 297 22.58 -18.13 -4.35
N HIS A 298 22.17 -18.40 -3.11
CA HIS A 298 21.04 -17.70 -2.49
C HIS A 298 21.38 -16.23 -2.19
N ARG A 299 22.57 -15.96 -1.65
CA ARG A 299 23.05 -14.59 -1.44
C ARG A 299 23.08 -13.79 -2.74
N GLU A 300 23.56 -14.38 -3.81
CA GLU A 300 23.64 -13.76 -5.13
C GLU A 300 22.26 -13.45 -5.73
N PHE A 301 21.32 -14.38 -5.56
CA PHE A 301 19.93 -14.16 -5.94
C PHE A 301 19.28 -13.01 -5.15
N SER A 302 19.51 -12.98 -3.83
CA SER A 302 19.08 -11.90 -2.93
C SER A 302 19.68 -10.55 -3.33
N ARG A 303 20.94 -10.53 -3.77
CA ARG A 303 21.61 -9.34 -4.32
C ARG A 303 20.98 -8.86 -5.61
N THR A 304 20.73 -9.78 -6.55
CA THR A 304 20.05 -9.47 -7.82
C THR A 304 18.67 -8.86 -7.57
N LEU A 305 17.86 -9.41 -6.65
CA LEU A 305 16.56 -8.84 -6.29
C LEU A 305 16.67 -7.41 -5.76
N ALA A 306 17.62 -7.16 -4.87
CA ALA A 306 17.84 -5.84 -4.29
C ALA A 306 18.28 -4.84 -5.36
N GLU A 307 19.39 -5.11 -6.04
CA GLU A 307 20.06 -4.19 -6.97
C GLU A 307 19.27 -4.01 -8.28
N CYS A 308 18.71 -5.09 -8.84
CA CYS A 308 18.08 -5.05 -10.16
C CYS A 308 16.57 -4.76 -10.13
N PHE A 309 15.89 -4.96 -9.00
CA PHE A 309 14.47 -4.67 -8.83
C PHE A 309 14.21 -3.63 -7.74
N ALA A 310 14.42 -3.99 -6.46
CA ALA A 310 13.96 -3.18 -5.32
C ALA A 310 14.51 -1.75 -5.32
N ASP A 311 15.80 -1.56 -5.61
CA ASP A 311 16.46 -0.24 -5.63
C ASP A 311 15.95 0.67 -6.77
N ARG A 312 15.38 0.08 -7.83
CA ARG A 312 14.82 0.81 -8.98
C ARG A 312 13.33 1.15 -8.82
N VAL A 313 12.64 0.52 -7.87
CA VAL A 313 11.20 0.76 -7.62
C VAL A 313 10.91 2.22 -7.27
N PRO A 314 11.67 2.89 -6.35
CA PRO A 314 11.40 4.29 -6.03
C PRO A 314 11.48 5.24 -7.23
N GLU A 315 12.41 4.99 -8.15
CA GLU A 315 12.56 5.78 -9.37
C GLU A 315 11.35 5.62 -10.31
N ILE A 316 10.90 4.37 -10.55
CA ILE A 316 9.72 4.08 -11.37
C ILE A 316 8.48 4.73 -10.75
N VAL A 317 8.24 4.48 -9.47
CA VAL A 317 7.08 5.05 -8.76
C VAL A 317 7.12 6.59 -8.81
N GLY A 318 8.31 7.20 -8.66
CA GLY A 318 8.51 8.64 -8.74
C GLY A 318 8.24 9.24 -10.13
N ARG A 319 8.60 8.53 -11.22
CA ARG A 319 8.24 8.89 -12.61
C ARG A 319 6.73 8.96 -12.80
N HIS A 320 5.99 8.05 -12.15
CA HIS A 320 4.52 8.02 -12.15
C HIS A 320 3.90 8.93 -11.08
N HIS A 321 4.69 9.86 -10.51
CA HIS A 321 4.28 10.82 -9.48
C HIS A 321 3.72 10.17 -8.20
N GLY A 322 4.07 8.92 -7.93
CA GLY A 322 3.75 8.24 -6.69
C GLY A 322 4.81 8.44 -5.61
N ALA A 323 4.57 7.80 -4.46
CA ALA A 323 5.49 7.70 -3.34
C ALA A 323 5.60 6.24 -2.88
N THR A 324 6.83 5.73 -2.86
CA THR A 324 7.11 4.37 -2.39
C THR A 324 7.09 4.36 -0.86
N VAL A 325 6.23 3.52 -0.27
CA VAL A 325 6.20 3.28 1.17
C VAL A 325 7.27 2.26 1.54
N TYR A 326 7.37 1.18 0.76
CA TYR A 326 8.37 0.15 0.91
C TYR A 326 8.61 -0.58 -0.42
N ALA A 327 9.86 -0.94 -0.67
CA ALA A 327 10.27 -1.89 -1.70
C ALA A 327 11.40 -2.74 -1.13
N GLY A 328 11.23 -4.05 -1.07
CA GLY A 328 12.29 -4.93 -0.57
C GLY A 328 12.11 -6.37 -1.00
N GLY A 329 13.18 -6.95 -1.52
CA GLY A 329 13.11 -8.22 -2.24
C GLY A 329 12.24 -8.07 -3.48
N ASP A 330 11.09 -8.73 -3.48
CA ASP A 330 10.08 -8.74 -4.54
C ASP A 330 8.78 -8.00 -4.16
N ASP A 331 8.63 -7.60 -2.90
CA ASP A 331 7.43 -6.95 -2.38
C ASP A 331 7.49 -5.43 -2.53
N VAL A 332 6.38 -4.82 -3.00
CA VAL A 332 6.25 -3.37 -3.19
C VAL A 332 4.96 -2.86 -2.58
N LEU A 333 5.04 -1.74 -1.84
CA LEU A 333 3.91 -0.94 -1.40
C LEU A 333 4.13 0.53 -1.80
N ALA A 334 3.22 1.09 -2.58
CA ALA A 334 3.29 2.48 -3.05
C ALA A 334 1.93 3.18 -3.05
N LEU A 335 1.95 4.50 -2.90
CA LEU A 335 0.82 5.38 -3.15
C LEU A 335 1.00 6.05 -4.51
N LEU A 336 -0.01 6.01 -5.37
CA LEU A 336 0.07 6.54 -6.73
C LEU A 336 -1.18 7.37 -7.06
N PRO A 337 -1.07 8.39 -7.91
CA PRO A 337 -2.25 8.99 -8.53
C PRO A 337 -3.05 7.92 -9.30
N ALA A 338 -4.38 8.02 -9.27
CA ALA A 338 -5.23 7.03 -9.94
C ALA A 338 -4.99 6.99 -11.47
N GLU A 339 -4.59 8.12 -12.04
CA GLU A 339 -4.32 8.33 -13.46
C GLU A 339 -3.09 7.57 -13.97
N THR A 340 -2.03 7.45 -13.15
CA THR A 340 -0.73 6.89 -13.55
C THR A 340 -0.48 5.50 -12.96
N ALA A 341 -1.30 5.06 -12.01
CA ALA A 341 -1.08 3.83 -11.25
C ALA A 341 -1.03 2.55 -12.11
N ILE A 342 -1.84 2.47 -13.17
CA ILE A 342 -1.84 1.30 -14.08
C ILE A 342 -0.53 1.23 -14.87
N ASP A 343 -0.04 2.36 -15.39
CA ASP A 343 1.22 2.40 -16.12
C ASP A 343 2.41 2.08 -15.21
N CYS A 344 2.38 2.56 -13.96
CA CYS A 344 3.36 2.17 -12.95
C CYS A 344 3.36 0.64 -12.72
N ALA A 345 2.19 0.02 -12.57
CA ALA A 345 2.09 -1.43 -12.37
C ALA A 345 2.65 -2.23 -13.56
N VAL A 346 2.44 -1.77 -14.79
CA VAL A 346 3.01 -2.37 -16.01
C VAL A 346 4.52 -2.28 -16.00
N GLU A 347 5.06 -1.11 -15.70
CA GLU A 347 6.51 -0.89 -15.70
C GLU A 347 7.21 -1.72 -14.60
N LEU A 348 6.60 -1.83 -13.42
CA LEU A 348 7.09 -2.70 -12.34
C LEU A 348 7.05 -4.18 -12.74
N ASN A 349 5.99 -4.65 -13.39
CA ASN A 349 5.92 -6.05 -13.88
C ASN A 349 7.03 -6.34 -14.91
N ARG A 350 7.26 -5.43 -15.86
CA ARG A 350 8.35 -5.56 -16.85
C ARG A 350 9.71 -5.58 -16.17
N LEU A 351 9.97 -4.63 -15.27
CA LEU A 351 11.22 -4.57 -14.50
C LEU A 351 11.46 -5.90 -13.75
N PHE A 352 10.44 -6.43 -13.07
CA PHE A 352 10.57 -7.66 -12.30
C PHE A 352 10.93 -8.86 -13.19
N ARG A 353 10.27 -8.98 -14.36
CA ARG A 353 10.53 -10.06 -15.32
C ARG A 353 11.93 -9.99 -15.92
N GLU A 354 12.46 -8.79 -16.11
CA GLU A 354 13.85 -8.56 -16.54
C GLU A 354 14.84 -8.92 -15.44
N ALA A 355 14.59 -8.48 -14.20
CA ALA A 355 15.46 -8.74 -13.06
C ALA A 355 15.49 -10.22 -12.66
N VAL A 356 14.35 -10.93 -12.77
CA VAL A 356 14.21 -12.33 -12.36
C VAL A 356 13.58 -13.17 -13.47
N PRO A 357 14.38 -13.63 -14.46
CA PRO A 357 13.87 -14.44 -15.56
C PRO A 357 13.14 -15.71 -15.09
N GLY A 358 11.96 -15.95 -15.66
CA GLY A 358 11.11 -17.10 -15.31
C GLY A 358 10.17 -16.86 -14.12
N CYS A 359 10.25 -15.70 -13.47
CA CYS A 359 9.27 -15.23 -12.50
C CYS A 359 8.44 -14.06 -13.08
N THR A 360 7.30 -13.78 -12.46
CA THR A 360 6.40 -12.67 -12.84
C THR A 360 5.97 -11.89 -11.61
N LEU A 361 5.22 -10.81 -11.77
CA LEU A 361 4.74 -9.98 -10.66
C LEU A 361 3.21 -9.96 -10.67
N SER A 362 2.60 -10.25 -9.52
CA SER A 362 1.16 -10.05 -9.31
C SER A 362 0.93 -8.75 -8.54
N VAL A 363 -0.04 -7.96 -8.98
CA VAL A 363 -0.27 -6.60 -8.47
C VAL A 363 -1.72 -6.40 -8.07
N GLY A 364 -1.96 -5.89 -6.86
CA GLY A 364 -3.23 -5.39 -6.39
C GLY A 364 -3.25 -3.86 -6.37
N LEU A 365 -4.29 -3.26 -6.95
CA LEU A 365 -4.43 -1.81 -7.07
C LEU A 365 -5.79 -1.34 -6.52
N ALA A 366 -5.80 -0.83 -5.29
CA ALA A 366 -7.00 -0.32 -4.64
C ALA A 366 -7.13 1.19 -4.86
N ILE A 367 -8.17 1.61 -5.60
CA ILE A 367 -8.46 3.01 -5.89
C ILE A 367 -9.55 3.49 -4.94
N VAL A 368 -9.19 4.39 -4.03
CA VAL A 368 -10.02 4.82 -2.90
C VAL A 368 -10.06 6.35 -2.81
N HIS A 369 -11.09 6.88 -2.15
CA HIS A 369 -11.16 8.31 -1.86
C HIS A 369 -10.03 8.74 -0.90
N ALA A 370 -9.53 9.97 -1.00
CA ALA A 370 -8.42 10.48 -0.21
C ALA A 370 -8.66 10.44 1.32
N HIS A 371 -9.92 10.58 1.73
CA HIS A 371 -10.37 10.48 3.14
C HIS A 371 -10.72 9.04 3.57
N HIS A 372 -10.56 8.04 2.70
CA HIS A 372 -10.72 6.64 3.10
C HIS A 372 -9.61 6.26 4.07
N SER A 373 -9.93 5.46 5.09
CA SER A 373 -8.94 4.97 6.06
C SER A 373 -7.77 4.31 5.33
N LEU A 374 -6.56 4.84 5.50
CA LEU A 374 -5.35 4.34 4.85
C LEU A 374 -5.08 2.88 5.25
N GLN A 375 -5.32 2.52 6.51
CA GLN A 375 -5.19 1.14 6.99
C GLN A 375 -6.11 0.19 6.21
N HIS A 376 -7.35 0.61 6.00
CA HIS A 376 -8.31 -0.16 5.20
C HIS A 376 -7.90 -0.21 3.73
N ALA A 377 -7.46 0.90 3.15
CA ALA A 377 -6.98 0.95 1.76
C ALA A 377 -5.79 0.00 1.50
N ILE A 378 -4.84 -0.09 2.44
CA ILE A 378 -3.74 -1.06 2.40
C ILE A 378 -4.25 -2.51 2.53
N GLY A 379 -5.27 -2.74 3.35
CA GLY A 379 -5.94 -4.04 3.43
C GLY A 379 -6.54 -4.45 2.09
N LEU A 380 -7.28 -3.54 1.45
CA LEU A 380 -7.90 -3.76 0.15
C LEU A 380 -6.85 -4.06 -0.95
N SER A 381 -5.72 -3.34 -0.98
CA SER A 381 -4.68 -3.60 -1.99
C SER A 381 -4.04 -4.98 -1.83
N ARG A 382 -3.88 -5.49 -0.60
CA ARG A 382 -3.43 -6.86 -0.32
C ARG A 382 -4.46 -7.91 -0.75
N GLU A 383 -5.74 -7.67 -0.50
CA GLU A 383 -6.80 -8.58 -0.96
C GLU A 383 -6.85 -8.67 -2.49
N LEU A 384 -6.63 -7.53 -3.16
CA LEU A 384 -6.52 -7.49 -4.62
C LEU A 384 -5.28 -8.22 -5.13
N GLU A 385 -4.12 -8.05 -4.49
CA GLU A 385 -2.90 -8.78 -4.82
C GLU A 385 -3.10 -10.29 -4.68
N ALA A 386 -3.72 -10.75 -3.59
CA ALA A 386 -4.08 -12.15 -3.42
C ALA A 386 -5.04 -12.64 -4.52
N ARG A 387 -6.00 -11.80 -4.92
CA ARG A 387 -6.90 -12.09 -6.05
C ARG A 387 -6.15 -12.18 -7.38
N ALA A 388 -5.16 -11.32 -7.63
CA ALA A 388 -4.28 -11.42 -8.78
C ALA A 388 -3.50 -12.76 -8.79
N LYS A 389 -2.93 -13.16 -7.66
CA LYS A 389 -2.23 -14.46 -7.50
C LYS A 389 -3.14 -15.68 -7.65
N SER A 390 -4.45 -15.53 -7.45
CA SER A 390 -5.43 -16.62 -7.62
C SER A 390 -5.79 -16.88 -9.09
N ARG A 391 -5.42 -15.97 -10.01
CA ARG A 391 -5.58 -16.21 -11.45
C ARG A 391 -4.68 -17.37 -11.87
N GLU A 392 -5.20 -18.25 -12.71
CA GLU A 392 -4.38 -19.30 -13.32
C GLU A 392 -3.20 -18.68 -14.08
N GLY A 393 -1.98 -19.17 -13.83
CA GLY A 393 -0.76 -18.61 -14.38
C GLY A 393 -0.25 -17.33 -13.69
N LYS A 394 -1.01 -16.78 -12.72
CA LYS A 394 -0.68 -15.54 -12.01
C LYS A 394 -0.41 -14.39 -12.97
N ASN A 395 0.69 -13.63 -12.82
CA ASN A 395 1.11 -12.56 -13.73
C ASN A 395 -0.07 -11.63 -14.06
N ALA A 396 -0.70 -11.09 -13.02
CA ALA A 396 -1.97 -10.41 -13.13
C ALA A 396 -2.02 -9.08 -12.36
N LEU A 397 -2.89 -8.19 -12.82
CA LEU A 397 -3.24 -6.94 -12.19
C LEU A 397 -4.71 -7.00 -11.73
N ALA A 398 -4.95 -6.96 -10.43
CA ALA A 398 -6.29 -6.79 -9.88
C ALA A 398 -6.53 -5.32 -9.54
N ILE A 399 -7.57 -4.72 -10.12
CA ILE A 399 -7.93 -3.31 -9.89
C ILE A 399 -9.27 -3.27 -9.17
N GLY A 400 -9.31 -2.64 -8.01
CA GLY A 400 -10.53 -2.38 -7.25
C GLY A 400 -10.85 -0.89 -7.22
N ALA A 401 -12.07 -0.54 -7.61
CA ALA A 401 -12.62 0.81 -7.49
C ALA A 401 -13.61 0.87 -6.32
N TYR A 402 -13.29 1.71 -5.33
CA TYR A 402 -14.06 1.87 -4.09
C TYR A 402 -14.59 3.32 -4.02
N PRO A 403 -15.72 3.61 -4.69
CA PRO A 403 -16.31 4.94 -4.65
C PRO A 403 -16.78 5.28 -3.22
N ARG A 404 -16.74 6.56 -2.85
CA ARG A 404 -17.25 7.05 -1.55
C ARG A 404 -18.72 6.66 -1.33
N ASN A 405 -19.51 6.69 -2.40
CA ASN A 405 -20.90 6.26 -2.45
C ASN A 405 -21.08 5.20 -3.54
N GLY A 406 -21.48 3.98 -3.17
CA GLY A 406 -21.77 2.90 -4.10
C GLY A 406 -21.12 1.57 -3.72
N GLY A 407 -21.36 0.54 -4.54
CA GLY A 407 -20.74 -0.78 -4.35
C GLY A 407 -19.31 -0.82 -4.90
N GLU A 408 -18.46 -1.61 -4.26
CA GLU A 408 -17.14 -1.94 -4.77
C GLU A 408 -17.24 -2.63 -6.13
N THR A 409 -16.20 -2.46 -6.96
CA THR A 409 -16.07 -3.20 -8.21
C THR A 409 -14.62 -3.58 -8.41
N VAL A 410 -14.37 -4.84 -8.70
CA VAL A 410 -13.03 -5.40 -8.87
C VAL A 410 -12.92 -6.13 -10.19
N VAL A 411 -11.83 -5.91 -10.93
CA VAL A 411 -11.47 -6.67 -12.13
C VAL A 411 -10.08 -7.27 -11.96
N CYS A 412 -9.83 -8.44 -12.54
CA CYS A 412 -8.49 -9.05 -12.63
C CYS A 412 -8.08 -9.22 -14.09
N LEU A 413 -6.94 -8.63 -14.45
CA LEU A 413 -6.43 -8.51 -15.81
C LEU A 413 -5.09 -9.24 -15.94
N GLY A 414 -4.84 -9.85 -17.09
CA GLY A 414 -3.55 -10.52 -17.37
C GLY A 414 -2.56 -9.49 -17.90
N PHE A 415 -1.31 -9.56 -17.44
CA PHE A 415 -0.24 -8.69 -17.96
C PHE A 415 0.25 -9.08 -19.35
N ASP A 416 -0.04 -10.30 -19.82
CA ASP A 416 0.39 -10.74 -21.13
C ASP A 416 -0.28 -9.90 -22.24
N GLU A 417 0.53 -9.12 -22.95
CA GLU A 417 0.04 -8.22 -24.00
C GLU A 417 -0.48 -8.98 -25.21
N GLN A 418 -0.05 -10.23 -25.39
CA GLN A 418 -0.50 -11.13 -26.46
C GLN A 418 -1.80 -11.85 -26.09
N ASP A 419 -2.28 -11.71 -24.85
CA ASP A 419 -3.58 -12.26 -24.43
C ASP A 419 -4.72 -11.48 -25.11
N GLU A 420 -5.33 -12.11 -26.11
CA GLU A 420 -6.52 -11.59 -26.81
C GLU A 420 -7.81 -11.73 -25.98
N SER A 421 -7.72 -12.26 -24.75
CA SER A 421 -8.86 -12.34 -23.85
C SER A 421 -9.41 -10.93 -23.51
N PRO A 422 -10.73 -10.76 -23.50
CA PRO A 422 -11.41 -9.58 -22.94
C PRO A 422 -11.05 -9.21 -21.49
N LEU A 423 -10.34 -10.07 -20.75
CA LEU A 423 -9.78 -9.78 -19.43
C LEU A 423 -8.24 -9.67 -19.47
N SER A 424 -7.68 -9.23 -20.59
CA SER A 424 -6.29 -8.80 -20.70
C SER A 424 -6.16 -7.30 -20.42
N LEU A 425 -4.96 -6.90 -20.03
CA LEU A 425 -4.67 -5.49 -19.80
C LEU A 425 -4.74 -4.67 -21.10
N SER A 426 -4.29 -5.24 -22.23
CA SER A 426 -4.37 -4.60 -23.55
C SER A 426 -5.81 -4.20 -23.90
N HIS A 427 -6.76 -5.12 -23.71
CA HIS A 427 -8.18 -4.86 -23.96
C HIS A 427 -8.76 -3.83 -22.98
N PHE A 428 -8.36 -3.88 -21.71
CA PHE A 428 -8.78 -2.88 -20.72
C PHE A 428 -8.29 -1.47 -21.07
N ARG A 429 -7.04 -1.31 -21.51
CA ARG A 429 -6.49 -0.01 -21.96
C ARG A 429 -7.22 0.51 -23.19
N GLU A 430 -7.60 -0.36 -24.12
CA GLU A 430 -8.41 0.02 -25.27
C GLU A 430 -9.76 0.60 -24.83
N HIS A 431 -10.42 -0.01 -23.84
CA HIS A 431 -11.66 0.52 -23.28
C HIS A 431 -11.49 1.86 -22.56
N LEU A 432 -10.39 2.05 -21.82
CA LEU A 432 -10.11 3.35 -21.20
C LEU A 432 -9.97 4.45 -22.25
N ALA A 433 -9.25 4.19 -23.33
CA ALA A 433 -9.04 5.15 -24.42
C ALA A 433 -10.34 5.48 -25.17
N LYS A 434 -11.14 4.46 -25.50
CA LYS A 434 -12.35 4.59 -26.32
C LYS A 434 -13.62 4.87 -25.52
N TRP A 435 -13.55 5.03 -24.20
CA TRP A 435 -14.75 5.16 -23.37
C TRP A 435 -15.66 6.31 -23.83
N LYS A 436 -15.06 7.47 -24.11
CA LYS A 436 -15.76 8.68 -24.57
C LYS A 436 -16.24 8.58 -26.02
N GLU A 437 -15.80 7.57 -26.77
CA GLU A 437 -16.11 7.38 -28.21
C GLU A 437 -17.36 6.51 -28.45
N GLY A 438 -18.16 6.22 -27.42
CA GLY A 438 -19.49 5.63 -27.61
C GLY A 438 -19.85 4.45 -26.72
N ILE A 439 -19.07 4.15 -25.66
CA ILE A 439 -19.46 3.12 -24.69
C ILE A 439 -20.61 3.67 -23.82
N PRO A 440 -21.82 3.07 -23.83
CA PRO A 440 -22.93 3.60 -23.05
C PRO A 440 -22.64 3.52 -21.55
N ARG A 441 -22.81 4.64 -20.83
CA ARG A 441 -22.56 4.71 -19.36
C ARG A 441 -23.34 3.68 -18.54
N SER A 442 -24.52 3.27 -19.03
CA SER A 442 -25.37 2.25 -18.38
C SER A 442 -24.94 0.81 -18.66
N LEU A 443 -24.08 0.57 -19.66
CA LEU A 443 -23.72 -0.78 -20.10
C LEU A 443 -23.17 -1.68 -18.97
N PRO A 444 -22.24 -1.23 -18.10
CA PRO A 444 -21.73 -2.09 -17.04
C PRO A 444 -22.82 -2.53 -16.07
N TYR A 445 -23.73 -1.62 -15.73
CA TYR A 445 -24.83 -1.86 -14.80
C TYR A 445 -25.90 -2.77 -15.40
N ASP A 446 -26.23 -2.57 -16.68
CA ASP A 446 -27.17 -3.44 -17.40
C ASP A 446 -26.65 -4.88 -17.48
N LEU A 447 -25.35 -5.07 -17.75
CA LEU A 447 -24.73 -6.40 -17.79
C LEU A 447 -24.69 -7.06 -16.41
N ARG A 448 -24.39 -6.29 -15.36
CA ARG A 448 -24.38 -6.76 -13.98
C ARG A 448 -25.78 -7.16 -13.50
N ASP A 449 -26.78 -6.33 -13.77
CA ASP A 449 -28.18 -6.62 -13.45
C ASP A 449 -28.64 -7.90 -14.17
N GLU A 450 -28.33 -8.03 -15.47
CA GLU A 450 -28.63 -9.23 -16.24
C GLU A 450 -27.95 -10.47 -15.64
N ALA A 451 -26.65 -10.39 -15.33
CA ALA A 451 -25.91 -11.49 -14.69
C ALA A 451 -26.51 -11.91 -13.35
N SER A 452 -27.02 -10.96 -12.56
CA SER A 452 -27.61 -11.24 -11.25
C SER A 452 -28.98 -11.94 -11.33
N ARG A 453 -29.73 -11.69 -12.41
CA ARG A 453 -31.05 -12.30 -12.68
C ARG A 453 -30.96 -13.68 -13.32
N LEU A 454 -29.83 -14.02 -13.93
CA LEU A 454 -29.63 -15.32 -14.54
C LEU A 454 -29.65 -16.44 -13.49
N PRO A 455 -30.31 -17.59 -13.78
CA PRO A 455 -30.33 -18.72 -12.87
C PRO A 455 -28.90 -19.24 -12.63
N ARG A 456 -28.66 -19.88 -11.48
CA ARG A 456 -27.32 -20.43 -11.13
C ARG A 456 -26.80 -21.43 -12.16
N HIS A 457 -27.70 -22.18 -12.79
CA HIS A 457 -27.39 -23.16 -13.83
C HIS A 457 -28.22 -22.85 -15.08
N PRO A 458 -27.85 -21.82 -15.87
CA PRO A 458 -28.55 -21.48 -17.09
C PRO A 458 -28.27 -22.53 -18.17
N LEU A 459 -29.24 -22.75 -19.07
CA LEU A 459 -28.96 -23.53 -20.28
C LEU A 459 -27.88 -22.83 -21.12
N PRO A 460 -27.02 -23.56 -21.86
CA PRO A 460 -25.82 -23.00 -22.49
C PRO A 460 -26.04 -21.78 -23.40
N TRP A 461 -27.21 -21.67 -24.03
CA TRP A 461 -27.54 -20.56 -24.93
C TRP A 461 -28.16 -19.35 -24.24
N VAL A 462 -28.56 -19.45 -22.96
CA VAL A 462 -29.27 -18.38 -22.25
C VAL A 462 -28.35 -17.20 -21.96
N VAL A 463 -27.13 -17.45 -21.46
CA VAL A 463 -26.17 -16.36 -21.17
C VAL A 463 -25.68 -15.67 -22.44
N PRO A 464 -25.24 -16.39 -23.49
CA PRO A 464 -24.93 -15.76 -24.77
C PRO A 464 -26.11 -14.97 -25.34
N GLY A 465 -27.34 -15.51 -25.28
CA GLY A 465 -28.54 -14.84 -25.75
C GLY A 465 -28.87 -13.55 -24.99
N ALA A 466 -28.74 -13.58 -23.66
CA ALA A 466 -28.91 -12.42 -22.79
C ALA A 466 -27.92 -11.30 -23.14
N TYR A 467 -26.64 -11.65 -23.33
CA TYR A 467 -25.62 -10.72 -23.78
C TYR A 467 -25.95 -10.14 -25.17
N GLN A 468 -26.30 -10.99 -26.15
CA GLN A 468 -26.64 -10.52 -27.51
C GLN A 468 -27.84 -9.57 -27.52
N ARG A 469 -28.84 -9.79 -26.67
CA ARG A 469 -29.99 -8.88 -26.51
C ARG A 469 -29.55 -7.49 -26.05
N ILE A 470 -28.60 -7.40 -25.11
CA ILE A 470 -28.04 -6.12 -24.64
C ILE A 470 -27.21 -5.47 -25.74
N VAL A 471 -26.35 -6.24 -26.43
CA VAL A 471 -25.56 -5.77 -27.58
C VAL A 471 -26.45 -5.13 -28.64
N GLN A 472 -27.55 -5.79 -29.02
CA GLN A 472 -28.52 -5.28 -30.00
C GLN A 472 -29.25 -4.04 -29.49
N ARG A 473 -29.78 -4.08 -28.25
CA ARG A 473 -30.51 -2.96 -27.63
C ARG A 473 -29.65 -1.69 -27.54
N LYS A 474 -28.37 -1.84 -27.19
CA LYS A 474 -27.42 -0.73 -27.01
C LYS A 474 -26.64 -0.39 -28.28
N ARG A 475 -26.81 -1.16 -29.37
CA ARG A 475 -26.09 -1.00 -30.64
C ARG A 475 -24.56 -0.99 -30.44
N LEU A 476 -24.04 -1.90 -29.63
CA LEU A 476 -22.61 -1.96 -29.32
C LEU A 476 -21.78 -2.28 -30.57
N GLN A 477 -20.67 -1.56 -30.75
CA GLN A 477 -19.71 -1.72 -31.85
C GLN A 477 -18.28 -1.67 -31.32
N GLY A 478 -17.33 -2.17 -32.13
CA GLY A 478 -15.90 -2.10 -31.82
C GLY A 478 -15.54 -2.77 -30.49
N ALA A 479 -14.68 -2.11 -29.71
CA ALA A 479 -14.12 -2.62 -28.46
C ALA A 479 -15.18 -3.06 -27.44
N ALA A 480 -16.32 -2.34 -27.33
CA ALA A 480 -17.38 -2.67 -26.39
C ALA A 480 -18.06 -4.02 -26.63
N LYS A 481 -17.91 -4.59 -27.85
CA LYS A 481 -18.48 -5.86 -28.24
C LYS A 481 -17.45 -6.99 -28.03
N LEU A 482 -17.86 -8.00 -27.28
CA LEU A 482 -17.05 -9.17 -26.99
C LEU A 482 -16.94 -10.13 -28.18
N PRO A 483 -15.82 -10.87 -28.29
CA PRO A 483 -15.68 -11.96 -29.24
C PRO A 483 -16.77 -13.02 -29.09
N PRO A 484 -17.25 -13.63 -30.20
CA PRO A 484 -18.18 -14.74 -30.13
C PRO A 484 -17.65 -15.88 -29.25
N GLY A 485 -18.52 -16.44 -28.40
CA GLY A 485 -18.17 -17.59 -27.55
C GLY A 485 -17.37 -17.27 -26.28
N TRP A 486 -17.02 -16.00 -26.03
CA TRP A 486 -16.35 -15.64 -24.78
C TRP A 486 -17.31 -15.61 -23.57
N VAL A 487 -18.52 -15.08 -23.77
CA VAL A 487 -19.58 -15.14 -22.75
C VAL A 487 -20.15 -16.55 -22.74
N LYS A 488 -19.77 -17.36 -21.77
CA LYS A 488 -20.15 -18.78 -21.66
C LYS A 488 -21.12 -19.03 -20.51
N ASP A 489 -20.90 -18.34 -19.40
CA ASP A 489 -21.58 -18.53 -18.13
C ASP A 489 -21.81 -17.19 -17.42
N ARG A 490 -22.57 -17.24 -16.32
CA ARG A 490 -22.86 -16.07 -15.49
C ARG A 490 -21.59 -15.35 -15.04
N ASP A 491 -20.54 -16.10 -14.69
CA ASP A 491 -19.30 -15.54 -14.13
C ASP A 491 -18.47 -14.80 -15.18
N SER A 492 -18.44 -15.28 -16.42
CA SER A 492 -17.83 -14.56 -17.56
C SER A 492 -18.55 -13.24 -17.83
N LEU A 493 -19.90 -13.24 -17.82
CA LEU A 493 -20.69 -12.02 -18.00
C LEU A 493 -20.47 -11.03 -16.86
N GLN A 494 -20.49 -11.51 -15.61
CA GLN A 494 -20.24 -10.70 -14.41
C GLN A 494 -18.83 -10.08 -14.42
N ARG A 495 -17.79 -10.87 -14.72
CA ARG A 495 -16.40 -10.38 -14.81
C ARG A 495 -16.24 -9.30 -15.87
N TYR A 496 -16.91 -9.42 -17.01
CA TYR A 496 -16.89 -8.36 -18.03
C TYR A 496 -17.68 -7.12 -17.62
N ALA A 497 -18.81 -7.29 -16.93
CA ALA A 497 -19.53 -6.16 -16.35
C ALA A 497 -18.66 -5.40 -15.33
N GLU A 498 -17.88 -6.12 -14.51
CA GLU A 498 -16.90 -5.55 -13.58
C GLU A 498 -15.75 -4.84 -14.32
N HIS A 499 -15.18 -5.45 -15.36
CA HIS A 499 -14.18 -4.83 -16.24
C HIS A 499 -14.67 -3.47 -16.75
N LEU A 500 -15.86 -3.43 -17.35
CA LEU A 500 -16.42 -2.19 -17.88
C LEU A 500 -16.76 -1.19 -16.76
N ALA A 501 -17.18 -1.65 -15.58
CA ALA A 501 -17.50 -0.76 -14.47
C ALA A 501 -16.25 -0.09 -13.87
N VAL A 502 -15.12 -0.81 -13.76
CA VAL A 502 -13.84 -0.20 -13.35
C VAL A 502 -13.37 0.79 -14.42
N ALA A 503 -13.41 0.42 -15.71
CA ALA A 503 -13.06 1.33 -16.80
C ALA A 503 -13.95 2.58 -16.81
N HIS A 504 -15.25 2.42 -16.57
CA HIS A 504 -16.19 3.54 -16.40
C HIS A 504 -15.78 4.45 -15.25
N PHE A 505 -15.46 3.88 -14.10
CA PHE A 505 -15.08 4.64 -12.90
C PHE A 505 -13.82 5.48 -13.15
N LEU A 506 -12.81 4.89 -13.79
CA LEU A 506 -11.55 5.57 -14.09
C LEU A 506 -11.73 6.72 -15.10
N THR A 507 -12.65 6.56 -16.05
CA THR A 507 -12.89 7.53 -17.14
C THR A 507 -13.91 8.62 -16.80
N ARG A 508 -14.54 8.59 -15.62
CA ARG A 508 -15.41 9.67 -15.14
C ARG A 508 -14.59 10.94 -14.94
N GLY A 509 -14.70 11.88 -15.87
CA GLY A 509 -14.26 13.26 -15.67
C GLY A 509 -15.11 13.92 -14.59
N GLY A 510 -14.48 14.66 -13.68
CA GLY A 510 -15.11 15.38 -12.56
C GLY A 510 -15.98 16.57 -12.98
N SER A 511 -16.79 16.42 -14.01
CA SER A 511 -17.85 17.38 -14.34
C SER A 511 -19.19 16.64 -14.33
N ARG A 512 -20.00 16.92 -13.32
CA ARG A 512 -21.44 17.04 -13.53
C ARG A 512 -21.79 18.49 -13.67
#